data_AF-A0A379RZP2-F1
#
_entry.id   AF-A0A379RZP2-F1
#
_cell.length_a   1.000
_cell.length_b   1.000
_cell.length_c   1.000
_cell.angle_alpha   90.00
_cell.angle_beta   90.00
_cell.angle_gamma   90.00
#
_symmetry.space_group_name_H-M   'P 1'
#
loop_
_entity.id
_entity.type
_entity.pdbx_description
1 polymer ?
#
loop_
_entity_poly.entity_id
_entity_poly.type
_entity_poly.pdbx_seq_one_letter_code
_entity_poly.pdbx_strand_id
1 'polypeptide(L)' 'MPIEMQSKLLRFLQDKTFWRLGGQQQLHSDVRIVAAMNEAPVKLIQQERLRADLFIG' A
#
# COMPACT_ATOMS: atom_id res chain seq x y z
N MET A 1 0.97 8.46 5.38
CA MET A 1 0.29 7.18 5.68
C MET A 1 1.14 6.40 6.68
N PRO A 2 0.57 5.85 7.76
CA PRO A 2 1.31 5.06 8.75
C PRO A 2 2.07 3.90 8.11
N ILE A 3 3.23 3.52 8.67
CA ILE A 3 4.11 2.49 8.10
C ILE A 3 3.43 1.11 8.08
N GLU A 4 2.62 0.82 9.09
CA GLU A 4 1.88 -0.44 9.23
C GLU A 4 0.80 -0.58 8.14
N MET A 5 0.24 0.55 7.71
CA MET A 5 -0.75 0.59 6.63
C MET A 5 -0.09 0.32 5.27
N GLN A 6 1.19 0.68 5.08
CA GLN A 6 1.94 0.38 3.86
C GLN A 6 2.07 -1.12 3.64
N SER A 7 2.29 -1.89 4.72
CA SER A 7 2.32 -3.36 4.66
C SER A 7 0.99 -3.96 4.18
N LYS A 8 -0.15 -3.41 4.63
CA LYS A 8 -1.48 -3.84 4.19
C LYS A 8 -1.75 -3.46 2.73
N LEU A 9 -1.32 -2.27 2.32
CA LEU A 9 -1.46 -1.82 0.93
C LEU A 9 -0.60 -2.67 -0.03
N LEU A 10 0.65 -2.98 0.34
CA LEU A 10 1.51 -3.86 -0.45
C LEU A 10 0.86 -5.24 -0.64
N ARG A 11 0.29 -5.80 0.43
CA ARG A 11 -0.43 -7.07 0.34
C ARG A 11 -1.67 -6.98 -0.55
N PHE A 12 -2.42 -5.88 -0.47
CA PHE A 12 -3.54 -5.63 -1.38
C PHE A 12 -3.10 -5.55 -2.84
N LEU A 13 -1.98 -4.88 -3.14
CA LEU A 13 -1.43 -4.80 -4.51
C LEU A 13 -1.06 -6.17 -5.08
N GLN A 14 -0.50 -7.05 -4.25
CA GLN A 14 -0.10 -8.40 -4.64
C GLN A 14 -1.31 -9.34 -4.79
N ASP A 15 -2.17 -9.39 -3.77
CA ASP A 15 -3.27 -10.36 -3.69
C ASP A 15 -4.53 -9.88 -4.44
N LYS A 16 -4.63 -8.57 -4.75
CA LYS A 16 -5.82 -7.90 -5.33
C LYS A 16 -7.12 -8.19 -4.56
N THR A 17 -7.00 -8.43 -3.25
CA THR A 17 -8.13 -8.81 -2.41
C THR A 17 -8.14 -8.07 -1.09
N PHE A 18 -9.34 -7.87 -0.55
CA PHE A 18 -9.54 -7.15 0.71
C PHE A 18 -10.76 -7.66 1.47
N TRP A 19 -10.85 -7.28 2.74
CA TRP A 19 -12.01 -7.51 3.59
C TRP A 19 -12.71 -6.18 3.84
N ARG A 20 -14.03 -6.15 3.71
CA ARG A 20 -14.83 -5.00 4.17
C ARG A 20 -14.75 -4.92 5.69
N LEU A 21 -14.82 -3.71 6.24
CA LEU A 21 -14.93 -3.54 7.69
C LEU A 21 -16.22 -4.22 8.19
N GLY A 22 -16.07 -5.15 9.13
CA GLY A 22 -17.17 -5.98 9.63
C GLY A 22 -17.67 -7.07 8.68
N GLY A 23 -17.07 -7.20 7.49
CA GLY A 23 -17.40 -8.25 6.53
C GLY A 23 -16.77 -9.58 6.91
N GLN A 24 -17.44 -10.68 6.57
CA GLN A 24 -16.97 -12.05 6.81
C GLN A 24 -16.47 -12.76 5.55
N GLN A 25 -16.28 -12.02 4.45
CA GLN A 25 -15.80 -12.58 3.20
C GLN A 25 -14.73 -11.69 2.57
N GLN A 26 -13.73 -12.33 1.97
CA GLN A 26 -12.71 -11.69 1.15
C GLN A 26 -13.27 -11.39 -0.25
N LEU A 27 -12.96 -10.21 -0.78
CA LEU A 27 -13.42 -9.73 -2.08
C LEU A 27 -12.23 -9.48 -2.99
N HIS A 28 -12.37 -9.81 -4.27
CA HIS A 28 -11.41 -9.44 -5.32
C HIS A 28 -11.71 -8.06 -5.88
N SER A 29 -10.68 -7.33 -6.27
CA SER A 29 -10.79 -5.98 -6.81
C SER A 29 -9.97 -5.86 -8.09
N ASP A 30 -10.63 -5.42 -9.16
CA ASP A 30 -9.96 -4.97 -10.38
C ASP A 30 -9.92 -3.44 -10.38
N VAL A 31 -8.79 -2.89 -9.93
CA VAL A 31 -8.61 -1.45 -9.75
C VAL A 31 -7.23 -1.04 -10.23
N ARG A 32 -7.14 0.20 -10.72
CA ARG A 32 -5.88 0.89 -10.98
C ARG A 32 -5.60 1.85 -9.83
N ILE A 33 -4.42 1.74 -9.21
CA ILE A 33 -3.98 2.64 -8.15
C ILE A 33 -3.09 3.73 -8.74
N VAL A 34 -3.34 4.97 -8.36
CA VAL A 34 -2.50 6.13 -8.70
C VAL A 34 -2.10 6.79 -7.38
N ALA A 35 -0.81 7.03 -7.20
CA ALA A 35 -0.28 7.67 -6.00
C ALA A 35 0.45 8.96 -6.37
N ALA A 36 0.40 9.95 -5.48
CA ALA A 36 1.15 11.18 -5.57
C ALA A 36 1.76 11.50 -4.19
N MET A 37 2.94 12.11 -4.18
CA MET A 37 3.63 12.49 -2.96
C MET A 37 4.29 13.86 -3.15
N ASN A 38 4.31 14.65 -2.08
CA ASN A 38 4.88 16.00 -2.04
C ASN A 38 6.37 16.01 -1.64
N GLU A 39 6.93 14.86 -1.27
CA GLU A 39 8.34 14.67 -0.92
C GLU A 39 8.96 13.59 -1.83
N ALA A 40 10.26 13.68 -2.07
CA ALA A 40 10.96 12.71 -2.92
C ALA A 40 10.93 11.29 -2.28
N PRO A 41 10.55 10.24 -3.03
CA PRO A 41 10.42 8.87 -2.50
C PRO A 41 11.71 8.36 -1.83
N VAL A 42 12.87 8.64 -2.44
CA VAL A 42 14.18 8.23 -1.93
C VAL A 42 14.44 8.80 -0.53
N LYS A 43 14.07 10.06 -0.29
CA LYS A 43 14.22 10.71 1.02
C LYS A 43 13.31 10.04 2.06
N LEU A 44 12.07 9.73 1.68
CA LEU A 44 11.12 9.05 2.56
C LEU A 44 11.57 7.63 2.93
N ILE A 45 12.21 6.92 2.00
CA ILE A 45 12.79 5.59 2.24
C ILE A 45 13.94 5.68 3.24
N GLN A 46 14.86 6.62 3.05
CA GLN A 46 15.99 6.84 3.98
C GLN A 46 15.54 7.22 5.39
N GLN A 47 14.37 7.87 5.51
CA GLN A 47 13.76 8.26 6.78
C GLN A 47 12.86 7.16 7.39
N GLU A 48 12.81 5.96 6.80
CA GLU A 48 11.92 4.86 7.22
C GLU A 48 10.41 5.24 7.21
N ARG A 49 10.05 6.29 6.47
CA ARG A 49 8.67 6.78 6.31
C ARG A 49 7.96 6.15 5.12
N LEU A 50 8.71 5.55 4.19
CA LEU A 50 8.20 4.83 3.02
C LEU A 50 8.96 3.50 2.88
N ARG A 51 8.24 2.39 2.74
CA ARG A 51 8.87 1.10 2.45
C ARG A 51 9.35 1.08 0.99
N ALA A 52 10.60 0.65 0.78
CA ALA A 52 11.19 0.60 -0.56
C ALA A 52 10.44 -0.35 -1.51
N ASP A 53 9.92 -1.45 -0.99
CA ASP A 53 9.16 -2.45 -1.76
C ASP A 53 7.78 -1.96 -2.23
N LEU A 54 7.22 -0.91 -1.62
CA LEU A 54 5.99 -0.28 -2.10
C LEU A 54 6.24 0.67 -3.29
N PHE A 55 7.47 1.16 -3.45
CA PHE A 55 7.84 2.12 -4.51
C PHE A 55 8.51 1.45 -5.72
N ILE A 56 9.32 0.41 -5.48
CA ILE A 56 10.15 -0.25 -6.51
C ILE A 56 9.48 -1.56 -7.02
N GLY A 57 8.50 -2.08 -6.29
CA GLY A 57 7.79 -3.34 -6.58
C GLY A 57 6.74 -3.25 -7.68
#